data_AF-A0A2U1M8F4-F1
#
_entry.id   AF-A0A2U1M8F4-F1
#
_cell.length_a   1.000
_cell.length_b   1.000
_cell.length_c   1.000
_cell.angle_alpha   90.00
_cell.angle_beta   90.00
_cell.angle_gamma   90.00
#
_symmetry.space_group_name_H-M   'P 1'
#
loop_
_entity.id
_entity.type
_entity.pdbx_description
1 polymer ?
#
loop_
_entity_poly.entity_id
_entity_poly.type
_entity_poly.pdbx_seq_one_letter_code
_entity_poly.pdbx_strand_id
1 'polypeptide(L)'
;MKKVIWYVLHNSPEIDAYMNDFRSERPDNDMQQEFPRWFETKINAFIYVFPSKDPRCTPDLFALACGPLSTATSINSCVVNGVKFVVHSRDVKRTT
;
A
#
# COMPACT_ATOMS: atom_id res chain seq x y z
N MET A 1 -9.75 2.08 4.62
CA MET A 1 -8.68 1.70 3.66
C MET A 1 -7.39 2.50 3.86
N LYS A 2 -7.40 3.84 3.94
CA LYS A 2 -6.17 4.66 4.10
C LYS A 2 -5.20 4.16 5.20
N LYS A 3 -5.70 3.85 6.41
CA LYS A 3 -4.88 3.29 7.50
C LYS A 3 -4.20 1.95 7.16
N VAL A 4 -4.85 1.09 6.39
CA VAL A 4 -4.31 -0.21 5.97
C VAL A 4 -3.26 -0.04 4.88
N ILE A 5 -3.50 0.86 3.92
CA ILE A 5 -2.52 1.21 2.88
C ILE A 5 -1.25 1.74 3.53
N TRP A 6 -1.39 2.67 4.48
CA TRP A 6 -0.28 3.17 5.26
C TRP A 6 0.44 2.07 6.02
N TYR A 7 -0.30 1.17 6.68
CA TYR A 7 0.30 0.06 7.42
C TYR A 7 1.19 -0.81 6.52
N VAL A 8 0.72 -1.18 5.32
CA VAL A 8 1.53 -1.96 4.38
C VAL A 8 2.78 -1.18 3.97
N LEU A 9 2.61 0.06 3.51
CA LEU A 9 3.73 0.91 3.07
C LEU A 9 4.76 1.12 4.18
N HIS A 10 4.34 1.55 5.37
CA HIS A 10 5.24 1.83 6.49
C HIS A 10 6.02 0.60 7.00
N ASN A 11 5.56 -0.62 6.71
CA ASN A 11 6.25 -1.86 7.07
C ASN A 11 7.03 -2.48 5.90
N SER A 12 7.13 -1.79 4.76
CA SER A 12 7.85 -2.25 3.58
C SER A 12 9.21 -1.52 3.49
N PRO A 13 10.37 -2.17 3.74
CA PRO A 13 11.68 -1.53 3.68
C PRO A 13 12.04 -1.01 2.27
N GLU A 14 11.40 -1.55 1.23
CA GLU A 14 11.63 -1.17 -0.16
C GLU A 14 11.31 0.32 -0.42
N ILE A 15 10.46 0.94 0.42
CA ILE A 15 10.04 2.34 0.24
C ILE A 15 10.81 3.35 1.08
N ASP A 16 11.81 2.93 1.87
CA ASP A 16 12.53 3.82 2.81
C ASP A 16 13.20 5.01 2.11
N ALA A 17 13.82 4.77 0.94
CA ALA A 17 14.39 5.84 0.13
C ALA A 17 13.34 6.88 -0.27
N TYR A 18 12.15 6.43 -0.67
CA TYR A 18 11.05 7.30 -1.06
C TYR A 18 10.46 8.06 0.13
N MET A 19 10.43 7.45 1.32
CA MET A 19 10.00 8.09 2.55
C MET A 19 10.93 9.25 2.93
N ASN A 20 12.23 9.09 2.72
CA ASN A 20 13.21 10.16 2.92
C ASN A 20 13.05 11.27 1.87
N ASP A 21 12.87 10.91 0.61
CA ASP A 21 12.59 11.88 -0.47
C ASP A 21 11.33 12.70 -0.16
N PHE A 22 10.26 12.06 0.29
CA PHE A 22 9.02 12.74 0.68
C PHE A 22 9.25 13.73 1.83
N ARG A 23 9.96 13.31 2.88
CA ARG A 23 10.29 14.18 4.03
C ARG A 23 11.14 15.37 3.61
N SER A 24 12.05 15.19 2.65
CA SER A 24 12.86 16.27 2.12
C SER A 24 12.07 17.24 1.24
N GLU A 25 11.14 16.73 0.42
CA GLU A 25 10.31 17.55 -0.47
C GLU A 25 9.17 18.25 0.29
N ARG A 26 8.68 17.64 1.37
CA ARG A 26 7.45 18.03 2.10
C ARG A 26 7.58 17.82 3.61
N PRO A 27 8.43 18.61 4.29
CA PRO A 27 8.75 18.41 5.71
C PRO A 27 7.56 18.61 6.66
N ASP A 28 6.61 19.47 6.29
CA ASP A 28 5.45 19.85 7.14
C ASP A 28 4.21 18.98 6.88
N ASN A 29 4.24 18.10 5.89
CA ASN A 29 3.07 17.34 5.45
C ASN A 29 2.88 16.07 6.30
N ASP A 30 1.62 15.68 6.50
CA ASP A 30 1.32 14.44 7.22
C ASP A 30 1.69 13.22 6.35
N MET A 31 2.75 12.55 6.76
CA MET A 31 3.31 11.41 6.03
C MET A 31 2.27 10.29 5.86
N GLN A 32 1.45 10.00 6.86
CA GLN A 32 0.45 8.93 6.77
C GLN A 32 -0.67 9.27 5.77
N GLN A 33 -1.06 10.53 5.65
CA GLN A 33 -2.13 10.97 4.75
C GLN A 33 -1.66 11.17 3.32
N GLU A 34 -0.45 11.70 3.13
CA GLU A 34 -0.03 12.26 1.85
C GLU A 34 1.01 11.42 1.13
N PHE A 35 1.85 10.68 1.85
CA PHE A 35 2.87 9.83 1.26
C PHE A 35 2.29 8.83 0.25
N PRO A 36 1.19 8.08 0.52
CA PRO A 36 0.72 7.05 -0.42
C PRO A 36 0.39 7.61 -1.81
N ARG A 37 -0.24 8.79 -1.86
CA ARG A 37 -0.61 9.42 -3.14
C ARG A 37 0.59 10.03 -3.84
N TRP A 38 1.52 10.61 -3.09
CA TRP A 38 2.77 11.13 -3.64
C TRP A 38 3.62 9.98 -4.22
N PHE A 39 3.72 8.86 -3.49
CA PHE A 39 4.47 7.68 -3.88
C PHE A 39 3.92 7.05 -5.17
N GLU A 40 2.60 6.86 -5.26
CA GLU A 40 1.92 6.41 -6.47
C GLU A 40 2.25 7.32 -7.67
N THR A 41 2.20 8.64 -7.46
CA THR A 41 2.49 9.63 -8.50
C THR A 41 3.94 9.56 -8.97
N LYS A 42 4.89 9.42 -8.04
CA LYS A 42 6.32 9.26 -8.35
C LYS A 42 6.57 8.00 -9.17
N ILE A 43 6.05 6.85 -8.74
CA ILE A 43 6.25 5.57 -9.43
C ILE A 43 5.60 5.58 -10.83
N ASN A 44 4.38 6.09 -10.96
CA ASN A 44 3.73 6.23 -12.26
C ASN A 44 4.52 7.14 -13.20
N ALA A 45 5.05 8.27 -12.70
CA ALA A 45 5.90 9.14 -13.50
C ALA A 45 7.14 8.40 -14.04
N PHE A 46 7.81 7.58 -13.23
CA PHE A 46 8.94 6.78 -13.70
C PHE A 46 8.55 5.79 -14.80
N ILE A 47 7.43 5.09 -14.65
CA ILE A 47 7.00 4.06 -15.62
C ILE A 47 6.59 4.68 -16.95
N TYR A 48 5.79 5.75 -16.93
CA TYR A 48 5.23 6.33 -18.15
C TYR A 48 6.19 7.30 -18.85
N VAL A 49 7.03 8.02 -18.10
CA VAL A 49 7.93 9.05 -18.65
C VAL A 49 9.32 8.49 -18.92
N PHE A 50 9.78 7.50 -18.15
CA PHE A 50 11.11 6.90 -18.27
C PHE A 50 11.06 5.37 -18.34
N PRO A 51 10.39 4.78 -19.33
CA PRO A 51 10.09 3.33 -19.40
C PRO A 51 11.32 2.40 -19.48
N SER A 52 12.55 2.90 -19.39
CA SER A 52 13.76 2.10 -19.62
C SER A 52 14.97 2.37 -18.71
N LYS A 53 14.95 3.23 -17.67
CA LYS A 53 16.24 3.62 -17.05
C LYS A 53 16.35 3.81 -15.54
N ASP A 54 15.29 3.67 -14.75
CA ASP A 54 15.46 3.69 -13.29
C ASP A 54 15.49 2.27 -12.72
N PRO A 55 16.66 1.71 -12.37
CA PRO A 55 16.76 0.39 -11.74
C PRO A 55 16.06 0.33 -10.37
N ARG A 56 15.63 1.47 -9.83
CA ARG A 56 14.83 1.53 -8.60
C ARG A 56 13.37 1.13 -8.82
N CYS A 57 12.83 1.11 -10.05
CA CYS A 57 11.42 0.77 -10.26
C CYS A 57 11.23 -0.74 -10.47
N THR A 58 11.25 -1.51 -9.37
CA THR A 58 11.00 -2.96 -9.38
C THR A 58 9.50 -3.27 -9.51
N PRO A 59 9.13 -4.48 -9.99
CA PRO A 59 7.73 -4.93 -9.98
C PRO A 59 7.08 -4.84 -8.59
N ASP A 60 7.85 -5.08 -7.53
CA ASP A 60 7.36 -5.02 -6.15
C ASP A 60 7.02 -3.58 -5.73
N LEU A 61 7.87 -2.60 -6.09
CA LEU A 61 7.60 -1.19 -5.84
C LEU A 61 6.39 -0.69 -6.63
N PHE A 62 6.21 -1.17 -7.87
CA PHE A 62 5.01 -0.91 -8.64
C PHE A 62 3.76 -1.47 -7.97
N ALA A 63 3.81 -2.73 -7.51
CA ALA A 63 2.69 -3.36 -6.81
C ALA A 63 2.32 -2.61 -5.52
N LEU A 64 3.31 -2.14 -4.76
CA LEU A 64 3.09 -1.31 -3.57
C LEU A 64 2.43 0.04 -3.92
N ALA A 65 2.87 0.68 -5.00
CA ALA A 65 2.35 1.97 -5.45
C ALA A 65 0.91 1.90 -5.96
N CYS A 66 0.53 0.82 -6.64
CA CYS A 66 -0.85 0.59 -7.08
C CYS A 66 -1.84 0.48 -5.91
N GLY A 67 -1.36 0.06 -4.73
CA GLY A 67 -2.19 -0.16 -3.56
C GLY A 67 -3.24 -1.27 -3.77
N PRO A 68 -4.24 -1.36 -2.88
CA PRO A 68 -5.28 -2.38 -2.97
C PRO A 68 -6.20 -2.12 -4.18
N LEU A 69 -6.68 -3.21 -4.79
CA LEU A 69 -7.71 -3.16 -5.83
C LEU A 69 -8.93 -2.36 -5.34
N SER A 70 -9.58 -1.63 -6.25
CA SER A 70 -10.81 -0.88 -5.96
C SER A 70 -11.96 -1.77 -5.46
N THR A 71 -11.92 -3.06 -5.81
CA THR A 71 -12.87 -4.10 -5.39
C THR A 71 -12.50 -4.75 -4.05
N ALA A 72 -11.33 -4.41 -3.48
CA ALA A 72 -10.90 -4.97 -2.20
C ALA A 72 -11.86 -4.58 -1.08
N THR A 73 -12.38 -5.59 -0.37
CA THR A 73 -13.32 -5.38 0.74
C THR A 73 -12.64 -5.61 2.07
N SER A 74 -12.81 -4.66 2.99
CA SER A 74 -12.43 -4.88 4.40
C SER A 74 -13.47 -5.77 5.09
N ILE A 75 -13.00 -6.73 5.89
CA ILE A 75 -13.86 -7.68 6.60
C ILE A 75 -13.49 -7.66 8.07
N ASN A 76 -14.50 -7.49 8.93
CA ASN A 76 -14.32 -7.67 10.36
C ASN A 76 -14.07 -9.15 10.65
N SER A 77 -12.96 -9.43 11.32
CA SER A 77 -12.55 -10.77 11.72
C SER A 77 -11.80 -10.75 13.05
N CYS A 78 -11.83 -11.86 13.77
CA CYS A 78 -11.04 -12.10 14.97
C CYS A 78 -10.12 -13.30 14.73
N VAL A 79 -8.86 -13.22 15.16
CA VAL A 79 -7.94 -14.36 15.14
C VAL A 79 -7.82 -14.89 16.55
N VAL A 80 -8.24 -16.14 16.78
CA VAL A 80 -8.16 -16.82 18.07
C VAL A 80 -7.31 -18.08 17.89
N ASN A 81 -6.19 -18.18 18.61
CA ASN A 81 -5.25 -19.31 18.52
C ASN A 81 -4.83 -19.66 17.08
N GLY A 82 -4.58 -18.63 16.25
CA GLY A 82 -4.20 -18.80 14.84
C GLY A 82 -5.36 -19.06 13.87
N VAL A 83 -6.60 -19.22 14.36
CA VAL A 83 -7.79 -19.42 13.53
C VAL A 83 -8.49 -18.09 13.29
N LYS A 84 -8.74 -17.73 12.03
CA LYS A 84 -9.44 -16.50 11.64
C LYS A 84 -10.93 -16.73 11.52
N PHE A 85 -11.71 -16.11 12.40
CA PHE A 85 -13.16 -16.08 12.39
C PHE A 85 -13.65 -14.78 11.73
N VAL A 86 -14.57 -14.88 10.78
CA VAL A 86 -15.25 -13.72 10.17
C VAL A 86 -16.66 -13.56 10.73
N VAL A 87 -17.31 -12.43 10.46
CA VAL A 87 -18.72 -12.24 10.83
C VAL A 87 -19.61 -13.35 10.27
N HIS A 88 -20.50 -13.89 11.11
CA HIS A 88 -21.36 -15.04 10.81
C HIS A 88 -22.09 -14.91 9.47
N SER A 89 -22.62 -13.72 9.16
CA SER A 89 -23.34 -13.46 7.90
C SER A 89 -22.50 -13.64 6.63
N ARG A 90 -21.17 -13.51 6.73
CA ARG A 90 -20.23 -13.82 5.65
C ARG A 90 -19.76 -15.27 5.72
N ASP A 91 -19.57 -15.80 6.91
CA ASP A 91 -19.11 -17.17 7.12
C ASP A 91 -20.07 -18.19 6.47
N VAL A 92 -21.38 -18.01 6.70
CA VAL A 92 -22.46 -18.82 6.09
C VAL A 92 -22.44 -18.76 4.55
N LYS A 93 -21.88 -17.71 3.96
CA LYS A 93 -21.79 -17.52 2.50
C LYS A 93 -20.46 -18.00 1.91
N ARG A 94 -19.49 -18.44 2.71
CA ARG A 94 -18.25 -19.03 2.20
C ARG A 94 -18.53 -20.44 1.71
N THR A 95 -18.33 -20.67 0.42
CA THR A 95 -18.16 -22.01 -0.14
C THR A 95 -16.67 -22.38 -0.12
N THR A 96 -16.37 -23.66 0.11
CA THR A 96 -15.00 -24.22 0.09
C THR A 96 -14.62 -24.69 -1.30
#